data_AF-A0AA38CBE9-F1
#
_entry.id   AF-A0AA38CBE9-F1
#
_cell.length_a   1.000
_cell.length_b   1.000
_cell.length_c   1.000
_cell.angle_alpha   90.00
_cell.angle_beta   90.00
_cell.angle_gamma   90.00
#
_symmetry.space_group_name_H-M   'P 1'
#
loop_
_entity.id
_entity.type
_entity.pdbx_description
1 polymer ?
#
loop_
_entity_poly.entity_id
_entity_poly.type
_entity_poly.pdbx_seq_one_letter_code
_entity_poly.pdbx_strand_id
1 'polypeptide(L)'
;DGSYSRGPLMLDVKGSADDSRYYISPTYKIEQCLVRGCHKRLRVVHTIALKEGGAEVELLRLAVYKEEWMAPSHLELVSETEESPLKPISHEKRISPTELVGSWKVFEISATAILDDLEEETSAKRPSFVYLCMETLKRRRLPEVPLHFVDADALDLQDVTVLWLPGGITAYVDTKEDDVLTIGFGWYFDDGTNLVMERDYGADGKLLEVRSKSEVQRRWTDDSV
;
A
#
# COMPACT_ATOMS: atom_id res chain seq x y z
N ASP A 1 -9.38 -8.07 -11.38
CA ASP A 1 -9.17 -9.15 -10.37
C ASP A 1 -10.01 -8.92 -9.10
N GLY A 2 -10.50 -7.71 -8.84
CA GLY A 2 -11.26 -7.37 -7.62
C GLY A 2 -10.44 -6.55 -6.61
N SER A 3 -9.17 -6.28 -6.92
CA SER A 3 -8.32 -5.35 -6.18
C SER A 3 -8.85 -3.91 -6.36
N TYR A 4 -8.74 -3.07 -5.32
CA TYR A 4 -9.24 -1.70 -5.36
C TYR A 4 -8.53 -0.79 -4.36
N SER A 5 -8.60 0.53 -4.62
CA SER A 5 -8.19 1.59 -3.70
C SER A 5 -9.34 2.57 -3.54
N ARG A 6 -9.71 2.87 -2.29
CA ARG A 6 -10.80 3.78 -1.91
C ARG A 6 -10.29 4.78 -0.89
N GLY A 7 -10.53 6.06 -1.15
CA GLY A 7 -10.16 7.16 -0.27
C GLY A 7 -10.70 8.48 -0.81
N PRO A 8 -10.43 9.60 -0.13
CA PRO A 8 -10.81 10.93 -0.60
C PRO A 8 -10.08 11.27 -1.91
N LEU A 9 -10.73 12.03 -2.79
CA LEU A 9 -10.12 12.54 -4.03
C LEU A 9 -9.28 13.79 -3.77
N MET A 10 -9.52 14.48 -2.66
CA MET A 10 -8.82 15.69 -2.26
C MET A 10 -8.56 15.62 -0.76
N LEU A 11 -7.33 15.89 -0.37
CA LEU A 11 -6.91 16.11 0.99
C LEU A 11 -6.88 17.62 1.26
N ASP A 12 -7.26 18.01 2.47
CA ASP A 12 -7.16 19.39 2.93
C ASP A 12 -5.73 19.71 3.36
N VAL A 13 -5.01 20.40 2.47
CA VAL A 13 -3.62 20.88 2.61
C VAL A 13 -3.54 22.41 2.60
N LYS A 14 -4.66 23.15 2.74
CA LYS A 14 -4.60 24.62 2.72
C LYS A 14 -4.11 25.16 4.06
N GLY A 15 -2.93 25.76 4.03
CA GLY A 15 -2.34 26.54 5.13
C GLY A 15 -3.05 27.87 5.37
N SER A 16 -4.13 27.86 6.14
CA SER A 16 -4.59 29.02 6.92
C SER A 16 -5.50 28.59 8.07
N ALA A 17 -5.02 27.66 8.90
CA ALA A 17 -5.62 27.51 10.22
C ALA A 17 -5.29 28.78 11.02
N ASP A 18 -6.29 29.63 11.21
CA ASP A 18 -6.36 30.55 12.34
C ASP A 18 -6.11 29.72 13.61
N ASP A 19 -4.91 29.84 14.19
CA ASP A 19 -4.37 29.13 15.37
C ASP A 19 -5.26 29.22 16.64
N SER A 20 -6.41 29.89 16.56
CA SER A 20 -7.27 30.23 17.68
C SER A 20 -8.36 29.21 18.02
N ARG A 21 -8.49 28.08 17.31
CA ARG A 21 -9.50 27.05 17.62
C ARG A 21 -8.92 25.64 17.64
N TYR A 22 -8.99 25.00 18.81
CA TYR A 22 -8.67 23.59 19.11
C TYR A 22 -8.38 22.73 17.86
N TYR A 23 -7.09 22.51 17.59
CA TYR A 23 -6.58 21.77 16.43
C TYR A 23 -7.22 20.39 16.28
N ILE A 24 -8.14 20.26 15.34
CA ILE A 24 -8.51 18.95 14.78
C ILE A 24 -7.63 18.79 13.55
N SER A 25 -6.55 18.02 13.66
CA SER A 25 -5.77 17.59 12.50
C SER A 25 -6.69 16.78 11.57
N PRO A 26 -6.94 17.22 10.32
CA PRO A 26 -7.84 16.51 9.44
C PRO A 26 -7.35 15.08 9.24
N THR A 27 -8.23 14.13 9.50
CA THR A 27 -7.94 12.69 9.51
C THR A 27 -8.62 12.02 8.34
N TYR A 28 -7.88 11.18 7.62
CA TYR A 28 -8.35 10.50 6.42
C TYR A 28 -8.25 9.00 6.56
N LYS A 29 -9.28 8.31 6.04
CA LYS A 29 -9.32 6.84 5.94
C LYS A 29 -9.12 6.45 4.48
N ILE A 30 -8.05 5.70 4.22
CA ILE A 30 -7.75 5.11 2.91
C ILE A 30 -7.79 3.60 3.04
N GLU A 31 -8.57 2.94 2.20
CA GLU A 31 -8.74 1.50 2.16
C GLU A 31 -8.25 0.95 0.83
N GLN A 32 -7.31 0.01 0.88
CA GLN A 32 -6.75 -0.63 -0.30
C GLN A 32 -6.89 -2.15 -0.16
N CYS A 33 -7.09 -2.85 -1.27
CA CYS A 33 -7.35 -4.28 -1.30
C CYS A 33 -6.60 -4.93 -2.45
N LEU A 34 -5.87 -5.99 -2.14
CA LEU A 34 -5.20 -6.85 -3.10
C LEU A 34 -5.88 -8.21 -3.12
N VAL A 35 -6.17 -8.72 -4.31
CA VAL A 35 -6.82 -10.02 -4.52
C VAL A 35 -5.84 -11.01 -5.13
N ARG A 36 -5.76 -12.22 -4.56
CA ARG A 36 -4.99 -13.33 -5.12
C ARG A 36 -5.88 -14.53 -5.39
N GLY A 37 -5.72 -15.10 -6.58
CA GLY A 37 -6.40 -16.33 -7.00
C GLY A 37 -7.93 -16.25 -7.00
N CYS A 38 -8.52 -15.04 -7.01
CA CYS A 38 -9.96 -14.77 -6.95
C CYS A 38 -10.68 -15.18 -5.64
N HIS A 39 -10.00 -15.84 -4.69
CA HIS A 39 -10.60 -16.33 -3.44
C HIS A 39 -9.91 -15.77 -2.19
N LYS A 40 -8.73 -15.15 -2.29
CA LYS A 40 -8.04 -14.53 -1.15
C LYS A 40 -7.95 -13.03 -1.32
N ARG A 41 -8.20 -12.29 -0.25
CA ARG A 41 -8.10 -10.83 -0.22
C ARG A 41 -7.28 -10.40 0.98
N LEU A 42 -6.42 -9.42 0.74
CA LEU A 42 -5.78 -8.67 1.81
C LEU A 42 -6.22 -7.23 1.71
N ARG A 43 -6.95 -6.77 2.72
CA ARG A 43 -7.52 -5.43 2.78
C ARG A 43 -6.89 -4.65 3.92
N VAL A 44 -6.30 -3.52 3.58
CA VAL A 44 -5.58 -2.65 4.50
C VAL A 44 -6.27 -1.30 4.57
N VAL A 45 -6.44 -0.79 5.79
CA VAL A 45 -7.01 0.52 6.07
C VAL A 45 -5.96 1.38 6.75
N HIS A 46 -5.44 2.36 6.04
CA HIS A 46 -4.60 3.44 6.57
C HIS A 46 -5.49 4.54 7.13
N THR A 47 -5.25 4.95 8.37
CA THR A 47 -5.83 6.14 8.98
C THR A 47 -4.70 7.13 9.20
N ILE A 48 -4.70 8.24 8.47
CA ILE A 48 -3.63 9.25 8.51
C ILE A 48 -4.16 10.58 9.03
N ALA A 49 -3.32 11.38 9.67
CA ALA A 49 -3.59 12.76 10.01
C ALA A 49 -2.64 13.69 9.26
N LEU A 50 -3.15 14.82 8.80
CA LEU A 50 -2.36 15.90 8.24
C LEU A 50 -2.16 16.98 9.30
N LYS A 51 -0.91 17.37 9.54
CA LYS A 51 -0.51 18.43 10.47
C LYS A 51 0.11 19.60 9.70
N GLU A 52 0.14 20.78 10.33
CA GLU A 52 0.75 21.98 9.75
C GLU A 52 0.24 22.32 8.34
N GLY A 53 -1.07 22.20 8.11
CA GLY A 53 -1.65 22.41 6.77
C GLY A 53 -1.22 21.34 5.76
N GLY A 54 -0.85 20.15 6.22
CA GLY A 54 -0.46 19.01 5.38
C GLY A 54 1.02 18.94 5.02
N ALA A 55 1.87 19.77 5.63
CA ALA A 55 3.33 19.64 5.54
C ALA A 55 3.86 18.38 6.25
N GLU A 56 3.17 17.93 7.31
CA GLU A 56 3.52 16.71 8.04
C GLU A 56 2.36 15.70 7.98
N VAL A 57 2.69 14.44 7.72
CA VAL A 57 1.74 13.33 7.64
C VAL A 57 2.06 12.31 8.74
N GLU A 58 1.07 11.99 9.57
CA GLU A 58 1.19 10.99 10.63
C GLU A 58 0.26 9.81 10.36
N LEU A 59 0.80 8.58 10.41
CA LEU A 59 0.00 7.36 10.38
C LEU A 59 -0.55 7.06 11.77
N LEU A 60 -1.84 7.34 11.99
CA LEU A 60 -2.50 7.11 13.29
C LEU A 60 -2.85 5.64 13.54
N ARG A 61 -3.28 4.93 12.49
CA ARG A 61 -3.72 3.54 12.62
C ARG A 61 -3.60 2.79 11.30
N LEU A 62 -3.19 1.54 11.42
CA LEU A 62 -3.27 0.55 10.36
C LEU A 62 -4.16 -0.62 10.79
N ALA A 63 -5.16 -0.96 9.98
CA ALA A 63 -5.96 -2.17 10.18
C ALA A 63 -5.84 -3.10 8.97
N VAL A 64 -5.60 -4.38 9.22
CA VAL A 64 -5.35 -5.39 8.19
C VAL A 64 -6.37 -6.51 8.32
N TYR A 65 -7.03 -6.85 7.23
CA TYR A 65 -7.99 -7.93 7.11
C TYR A 65 -7.49 -8.93 6.08
N LYS A 66 -7.30 -10.18 6.50
CA LYS A 66 -7.01 -11.31 5.61
C LYS A 66 -8.28 -12.12 5.48
N GLU A 67 -8.77 -12.23 4.25
CA GLU A 67 -10.07 -12.81 3.93
C GLU A 67 -9.88 -13.95 2.93
N GLU A 68 -10.61 -15.04 3.13
CA GLU A 68 -10.66 -16.18 2.21
C GLU A 68 -12.11 -16.54 1.94
N TRP A 69 -12.46 -16.64 0.66
CA TRP A 69 -13.76 -17.11 0.23
C TRP A 69 -13.79 -18.63 0.38
N MET A 70 -14.69 -19.13 1.23
CA MET A 70 -14.77 -20.55 1.56
C MET A 70 -15.65 -21.31 0.59
N ALA A 71 -16.90 -20.88 0.42
CA ALA A 71 -17.89 -21.48 -0.46
C ALA A 71 -19.13 -20.57 -0.56
N PRO A 72 -20.06 -20.80 -1.50
CA PRO A 72 -21.39 -20.22 -1.45
C PRO A 72 -22.14 -20.69 -0.20
N SER A 73 -22.92 -19.80 0.42
CA SER A 73 -23.64 -20.04 1.68
C SER A 73 -24.74 -21.12 1.64
N HIS A 74 -25.04 -21.68 0.46
CA HIS A 74 -26.16 -22.60 0.23
C HIS A 74 -25.73 -23.98 -0.30
N LEU A 75 -24.44 -24.28 -0.28
CA LEU A 75 -23.94 -25.63 -0.52
C LEU A 75 -23.62 -26.25 0.84
N GLU A 76 -24.36 -27.30 1.21
CA GLU A 76 -23.98 -28.18 2.32
C GLU A 76 -22.70 -28.92 1.91
N LEU A 77 -21.54 -28.30 2.14
CA LEU A 77 -20.28 -29.03 2.07
C LEU A 77 -20.20 -29.95 3.28
N VAL A 78 -20.34 -31.25 3.02
CA VAL A 78 -19.95 -32.29 3.96
C VAL A 78 -18.42 -32.30 4.04
N SER A 79 -17.85 -31.45 4.90
CA SER A 79 -16.48 -31.63 5.39
C SER A 79 -16.46 -31.40 6.89
N GLU A 80 -16.10 -32.43 7.65
CA GLU A 80 -16.07 -32.53 9.11
C GLU A 80 -15.01 -31.63 9.79
N THR A 81 -14.62 -30.52 9.16
CA THR A 81 -13.62 -29.61 9.70
C THR A 81 -14.18 -28.19 9.66
N GLU A 82 -14.97 -27.84 10.68
CA GLU A 82 -15.54 -26.50 10.89
C GLU A 82 -14.48 -25.42 11.23
N GLU A 83 -13.20 -25.75 11.15
CA GLU A 83 -12.14 -24.80 11.45
C GLU A 83 -11.84 -23.91 10.24
N SER A 84 -12.00 -22.60 10.43
CA SER A 84 -11.46 -21.61 9.50
C SER A 84 -9.96 -21.89 9.30
N PRO A 85 -9.49 -22.14 8.06
CA PRO A 85 -8.06 -22.39 7.80
C PRO A 85 -7.19 -21.14 8.01
N LEU A 86 -7.80 -19.97 8.21
CA LEU A 86 -7.09 -18.72 8.41
C LEU A 86 -6.47 -18.66 9.81
N LYS A 87 -5.14 -18.66 9.85
CA LYS A 87 -4.39 -18.34 11.05
C LYS A 87 -4.43 -16.83 11.30
N PRO A 88 -4.44 -16.37 12.56
CA PRO A 88 -4.27 -14.95 12.87
C PRO A 88 -2.98 -14.44 12.22
N ILE A 89 -3.07 -13.25 11.60
CA ILE A 89 -1.93 -12.62 10.90
C ILE A 89 -0.74 -12.50 11.85
N SER A 90 -0.98 -12.20 13.13
CA SER A 90 0.05 -12.07 14.17
C SER A 90 0.89 -13.34 14.41
N HIS A 91 0.40 -14.51 14.00
CA HIS A 91 1.12 -15.79 14.13
C HIS A 91 1.95 -16.12 12.88
N GLU A 92 1.83 -15.32 11.82
CA GLU A 92 2.61 -15.49 10.59
C GLU A 92 3.99 -14.85 10.72
N LYS A 93 4.93 -15.30 9.89
CA LYS A 93 6.29 -14.73 9.84
C LYS A 93 6.23 -13.29 9.30
N ARG A 94 7.05 -12.39 9.87
CA ARG A 94 7.38 -11.10 9.25
C ARG A 94 8.40 -11.31 8.14
N ILE A 95 8.20 -10.67 7.01
CA ILE A 95 9.21 -10.68 5.95
C ILE A 95 10.37 -9.79 6.35
N SER A 96 11.56 -10.19 5.93
CA SER A 96 12.78 -9.40 6.06
C SER A 96 13.02 -8.59 4.78
N PRO A 97 13.64 -7.39 4.87
CA PRO A 97 14.02 -6.62 3.69
C PRO A 97 14.87 -7.42 2.69
N THR A 98 15.69 -8.35 3.18
CA THR A 98 16.52 -9.25 2.37
C THR A 98 15.71 -10.15 1.43
N GLU A 99 14.48 -10.53 1.80
CA GLU A 99 13.60 -11.35 0.95
C GLU A 99 13.11 -10.58 -0.29
N LEU A 100 13.14 -9.24 -0.26
CA LEU A 100 12.75 -8.39 -1.39
C LEU A 100 13.93 -8.01 -2.31
N VAL A 101 15.17 -8.38 -1.95
CA VAL A 101 16.36 -8.09 -2.77
C VAL A 101 16.35 -8.93 -4.05
N GLY A 102 16.84 -8.35 -5.15
CA GLY A 102 17.00 -9.06 -6.41
C GLY A 102 16.36 -8.35 -7.59
N SER A 103 16.21 -9.09 -8.69
CA SER A 103 15.63 -8.57 -9.93
C SER A 103 14.17 -8.96 -10.04
N TRP A 104 13.31 -7.99 -10.28
CA TRP A 104 11.85 -8.14 -10.31
C TRP A 104 11.34 -7.73 -11.69
N LYS A 105 10.48 -8.57 -12.25
CA LYS A 105 9.64 -8.21 -13.38
C LYS A 105 8.35 -7.61 -12.81
N VAL A 106 8.06 -6.36 -13.15
CA VAL A 106 6.94 -5.60 -12.59
C VAL A 106 5.94 -5.34 -13.69
N PHE A 107 4.70 -5.80 -13.47
CA PHE A 107 3.55 -5.45 -14.29
C PHE A 107 2.72 -4.45 -13.51
N GLU A 108 2.55 -3.26 -14.05
CA GLU A 108 1.86 -2.16 -13.41
C GLU A 108 0.62 -1.77 -14.20
N ILE A 109 -0.48 -1.56 -13.50
CA ILE A 109 -1.67 -0.89 -14.01
C ILE A 109 -1.81 0.37 -13.17
N SER A 110 -1.73 1.52 -13.83
CA SER A 110 -1.92 2.82 -13.20
C SER A 110 -3.24 3.43 -13.66
N ALA A 111 -3.90 4.13 -12.73
CA ALA A 111 -5.16 4.83 -12.97
C ALA A 111 -4.98 6.28 -12.54
N THR A 112 -4.71 7.15 -13.51
CA THR A 112 -4.53 8.59 -13.29
C THR A 112 -5.89 9.28 -13.25
N ALA A 113 -6.16 10.03 -12.18
CA ALA A 113 -7.43 10.73 -12.02
C ALA A 113 -7.45 12.01 -12.87
N ILE A 114 -8.52 12.19 -13.65
CA ILE A 114 -8.82 13.48 -14.28
C ILE A 114 -9.77 14.20 -13.34
N LEU A 115 -9.17 15.01 -12.48
CA LEU A 115 -9.86 15.96 -11.64
C LEU A 115 -9.82 17.28 -12.41
N ASP A 116 -10.85 17.55 -13.22
CA ASP A 116 -11.08 18.91 -13.73
C ASP A 116 -11.10 19.90 -12.55
N ASP A 117 -11.09 21.21 -12.78
CA ASP A 117 -11.36 22.18 -11.72
C ASP A 117 -12.78 21.93 -11.19
N LEU A 118 -12.88 20.99 -10.24
CA LEU A 118 -14.07 20.57 -9.55
C LEU A 118 -14.48 21.76 -8.69
N GLU A 119 -15.09 22.77 -9.32
CA GLU A 119 -15.94 23.72 -8.65
C GLU A 119 -16.92 22.92 -7.78
N GLU A 120 -17.10 23.36 -6.54
CA GLU A 120 -17.71 22.66 -5.40
C GLU A 120 -19.16 22.17 -5.63
N GLU A 121 -19.73 22.34 -6.83
CA GLU A 121 -21.17 22.21 -7.10
C GLU A 121 -21.64 20.86 -7.67
N THR A 122 -20.78 19.87 -7.94
CA THR A 122 -21.27 18.55 -8.40
C THR A 122 -20.69 17.37 -7.65
N SER A 123 -21.12 17.21 -6.40
CA SER A 123 -20.82 16.09 -5.49
C SER A 123 -21.24 14.68 -5.98
N ALA A 124 -21.68 14.52 -7.23
CA ALA A 124 -22.28 13.29 -7.76
C ALA A 124 -21.54 12.63 -8.93
N LYS A 125 -20.57 13.28 -9.57
CA LYS A 125 -19.87 12.70 -10.73
C LYS A 125 -18.60 11.99 -10.28
N ARG A 126 -18.53 10.66 -10.50
CA ARG A 126 -17.27 9.93 -10.32
C ARG A 126 -16.22 10.52 -11.28
N PRO A 127 -14.98 10.77 -10.81
CA PRO A 127 -13.94 11.28 -11.69
C PRO A 127 -13.63 10.26 -12.78
N SER A 128 -13.24 10.77 -13.94
CA SER A 128 -12.73 9.94 -15.03
C SER A 128 -11.31 9.49 -14.68
N PHE A 129 -10.94 8.29 -15.13
CA PHE A 129 -9.58 7.77 -14.96
C PHE A 129 -9.00 7.38 -16.32
N VAL A 130 -7.73 7.71 -16.52
CA VAL A 130 -6.93 7.18 -17.63
C VAL A 130 -6.14 5.99 -17.11
N TYR A 131 -6.23 4.87 -17.80
CA TYR A 131 -5.54 3.65 -17.42
C TYR A 131 -4.32 3.43 -18.31
N LEU A 132 -3.17 3.16 -17.69
CA LEU A 132 -1.94 2.79 -18.37
C LEU A 132 -1.46 1.44 -17.84
N CYS A 133 -1.06 0.56 -18.75
CA CYS A 133 -0.45 -0.72 -18.41
C CYS A 133 1.02 -0.70 -18.84
N MET A 134 1.93 -1.01 -17.91
CA MET A 134 3.36 -1.00 -18.16
C MET A 134 4.03 -2.27 -17.65
N GLU A 135 5.09 -2.68 -18.34
CA GLU A 135 6.00 -3.73 -17.90
C GLU A 135 7.38 -3.13 -17.71
N THR A 136 8.00 -3.34 -16.54
CA THR A 136 9.34 -2.84 -16.23
C THR A 136 10.18 -3.90 -15.51
N LEU A 137 11.50 -3.71 -15.54
CA LEU A 137 12.45 -4.50 -14.76
C LEU A 137 13.03 -3.63 -13.64
N LYS A 138 12.82 -4.04 -12.39
CA LYS A 138 13.30 -3.35 -11.19
C LYS A 138 14.35 -4.20 -10.49
N ARG A 139 15.51 -3.62 -10.18
CA ARG A 139 16.52 -4.27 -9.34
C ARG A 139 16.50 -3.64 -7.95
N ARG A 140 16.19 -4.44 -6.92
CA ARG A 140 16.20 -4.05 -5.52
C ARG A 140 17.50 -4.46 -4.87
N ARG A 141 18.09 -3.55 -4.10
CA ARG A 141 19.29 -3.75 -3.30
C ARG A 141 18.95 -3.38 -1.86
N LEU A 142 19.70 -3.93 -0.90
CA LEU A 142 19.63 -3.42 0.46
C LEU A 142 20.13 -1.96 0.47
N PRO A 143 19.62 -1.12 1.38
CA PRO A 143 20.24 0.17 1.66
C PRO A 143 21.74 -0.02 1.97
N GLU A 144 22.58 0.89 1.48
CA GLU A 144 24.00 0.89 1.86
C GLU A 144 24.08 1.35 3.32
N VAL A 145 24.44 0.43 4.22
CA VAL A 145 24.69 0.76 5.63
C VAL A 145 25.94 1.62 5.69
N PRO A 146 25.88 2.89 6.16
CA PRO A 146 27.09 3.65 6.42
C PRO A 146 27.90 2.91 7.48
N LEU A 147 29.16 2.57 7.18
CA LEU A 147 30.10 1.76 7.99
C LEU A 147 30.36 2.26 9.43
N HIS A 148 29.67 3.29 9.91
CA HIS A 148 29.96 3.99 11.17
C HIS A 148 29.05 3.65 12.35
N PHE A 149 27.96 2.89 12.15
CA PHE A 149 27.11 2.45 13.27
C PHE A 149 26.80 0.95 13.14
N VAL A 150 27.66 0.13 13.75
CA VAL A 150 27.43 -1.30 13.96
C VAL A 150 26.52 -1.44 15.18
N ASP A 151 25.26 -1.05 15.03
CA ASP A 151 24.22 -1.42 15.99
C ASP A 151 23.05 -2.00 15.21
N ALA A 152 22.51 -3.13 15.65
CA ALA A 152 21.42 -3.83 14.96
C ALA A 152 20.16 -2.95 14.82
N ASP A 153 20.03 -1.95 15.69
CA ASP A 153 18.94 -0.97 15.72
C ASP A 153 19.12 0.16 14.68
N ALA A 154 20.32 0.34 14.09
CA ALA A 154 20.57 1.35 13.05
C ALA A 154 19.99 0.96 11.68
N LEU A 155 19.74 -0.34 11.44
CA LEU A 155 19.05 -0.84 10.25
C LEU A 155 17.55 -0.55 10.31
N ASP A 156 16.94 -0.56 11.49
CA ASP A 156 15.52 -0.22 11.70
C ASP A 156 15.24 1.28 11.47
N LEU A 157 16.25 2.15 11.66
CA LEU A 157 16.13 3.61 11.52
C LEU A 157 16.24 4.14 10.08
N GLN A 158 16.60 3.31 9.10
CA GLN A 158 16.62 3.73 7.68
C GLN A 158 15.33 3.35 6.92
N ASP A 159 14.53 2.44 7.49
CA ASP A 159 13.25 1.97 6.95
C ASP A 159 12.05 2.63 7.65
N VAL A 160 12.24 3.81 8.27
CA VAL A 160 11.26 4.49 9.16
C VAL A 160 9.90 4.72 8.49
N THR A 161 9.84 4.71 7.15
CA THR A 161 8.60 4.89 6.38
C THR A 161 7.85 3.58 6.11
N VAL A 162 8.45 2.40 6.33
CA VAL A 162 7.89 1.09 6.01
C VAL A 162 7.60 0.26 7.26
N LEU A 163 6.33 -0.10 7.44
CA LEU A 163 5.86 -1.05 8.43
C LEU A 163 5.93 -2.48 7.88
N TRP A 164 6.87 -3.27 8.42
CA TRP A 164 7.06 -4.69 8.12
C TRP A 164 6.15 -5.56 9.00
N LEU A 165 4.97 -5.92 8.51
CA LEU A 165 3.96 -6.65 9.26
C LEU A 165 4.04 -8.18 9.02
N PRO A 166 3.54 -8.98 9.98
CA PRO A 166 3.37 -10.42 9.77
C PRO A 166 2.51 -10.75 8.54
N GLY A 167 2.75 -11.91 7.92
CA GLY A 167 1.92 -12.43 6.84
C GLY A 167 2.27 -11.94 5.44
N GLY A 168 3.53 -11.53 5.23
CA GLY A 168 3.99 -11.05 3.92
C GLY A 168 3.71 -9.57 3.69
N ILE A 169 3.33 -8.81 4.71
CA ILE A 169 2.69 -7.51 4.50
C ILE A 169 3.68 -6.38 4.75
N THR A 170 3.75 -5.45 3.81
CA THR A 170 4.44 -4.16 3.99
C THR A 170 3.40 -3.05 3.87
N ALA A 171 3.51 -2.00 4.66
CA ALA A 171 2.66 -0.81 4.55
C ALA A 171 3.51 0.43 4.74
N TYR A 172 3.24 1.49 4.01
CA TYR A 172 4.04 2.71 4.08
C TYR A 172 3.22 3.95 3.74
N VAL A 173 3.63 5.05 4.36
CA VAL A 173 3.17 6.40 4.07
C VAL A 173 4.44 7.21 3.90
N ASP A 174 4.66 7.73 2.70
CA ASP A 174 5.91 8.36 2.31
C ASP A 174 5.65 9.61 1.48
N THR A 175 6.46 10.65 1.66
CA THR A 175 6.41 11.86 0.85
C THR A 175 7.65 11.90 -0.03
N LYS A 176 7.45 11.78 -1.34
CA LYS A 176 8.54 11.77 -2.33
C LYS A 176 9.13 13.18 -2.52
N GLU A 177 10.30 13.25 -3.15
CA GLU A 177 11.01 14.51 -3.45
C GLU A 177 10.17 15.54 -4.23
N ASP A 178 9.17 15.10 -5.00
CA ASP A 178 8.24 15.97 -5.76
C ASP A 178 7.01 16.40 -4.93
N ASP A 179 7.09 16.36 -3.60
CA ASP A 179 5.97 16.63 -2.66
C ASP A 179 4.72 15.74 -2.89
N VAL A 180 4.94 14.55 -3.44
CA VAL A 180 3.88 13.56 -3.67
C VAL A 180 3.76 12.65 -2.44
N LEU A 181 2.61 12.71 -1.78
CA LEU A 181 2.27 11.78 -0.70
C LEU A 181 1.80 10.45 -1.28
N THR A 182 2.58 9.40 -1.08
CA THR A 182 2.27 8.02 -1.45
C THR A 182 1.82 7.23 -0.23
N ILE A 183 0.64 6.61 -0.34
CA ILE A 183 0.13 5.65 0.64
C ILE A 183 0.06 4.29 -0.05
N GLY A 184 0.80 3.32 0.46
CA GLY A 184 0.92 2.03 -0.20
C GLY A 184 1.01 0.85 0.75
N PHE A 185 0.72 -0.32 0.21
CA PHE A 185 1.00 -1.58 0.88
C PHE A 185 1.35 -2.67 -0.12
N GLY A 186 2.18 -3.61 0.32
CA GLY A 186 2.60 -4.78 -0.42
C GLY A 186 2.17 -6.08 0.27
N TRP A 187 1.99 -7.13 -0.53
CA TRP A 187 1.68 -8.48 -0.09
C TRP A 187 2.59 -9.48 -0.81
N TYR A 188 3.65 -9.87 -0.12
CA TYR A 188 4.66 -10.82 -0.56
C TYR A 188 4.25 -12.26 -0.27
N PHE A 189 4.67 -13.15 -1.16
CA PHE A 189 4.46 -14.58 -1.05
C PHE A 189 5.77 -15.34 -1.30
N ASP A 190 5.93 -16.48 -0.63
CA ASP A 190 7.12 -17.34 -0.71
C ASP A 190 7.37 -17.93 -2.12
N ASP A 191 6.38 -17.83 -3.02
CA ASP A 191 6.55 -18.20 -4.43
C ASP A 191 7.35 -17.15 -5.24
N GLY A 192 7.77 -16.05 -4.60
CA GLY A 192 8.50 -14.96 -5.24
C GLY A 192 7.59 -13.95 -5.93
N THR A 193 6.29 -13.96 -5.65
CA THR A 193 5.35 -12.93 -6.10
C THR A 193 5.17 -11.87 -5.02
N ASN A 194 5.08 -10.61 -5.43
CA ASN A 194 4.68 -9.51 -4.56
C ASN A 194 3.60 -8.69 -5.26
N LEU A 195 2.46 -8.51 -4.60
CA LEU A 195 1.41 -7.62 -5.07
C LEU A 195 1.54 -6.30 -4.34
N VAL A 196 1.42 -5.17 -5.03
CA VAL A 196 1.56 -3.84 -4.41
C VAL A 196 0.43 -2.94 -4.87
N MET A 197 -0.11 -2.14 -3.96
CA MET A 197 -1.03 -1.07 -4.28
C MET A 197 -0.53 0.24 -3.70
N GLU A 198 -0.53 1.29 -4.51
CA GLU A 198 -0.14 2.65 -4.13
C GLU A 198 -1.24 3.63 -4.51
N ARG A 199 -1.36 4.69 -3.73
CA ARG A 199 -2.25 5.82 -3.95
C ARG A 199 -1.45 7.10 -3.72
N ASP A 200 -1.33 7.89 -4.77
CA ASP A 200 -0.49 9.09 -4.79
C ASP A 200 -1.37 10.35 -4.78
N TYR A 201 -1.05 11.27 -3.87
CA TYR A 201 -1.63 12.60 -3.77
C TYR A 201 -0.57 13.65 -4.10
N GLY A 202 -0.94 14.67 -4.86
CA GLY A 202 -0.06 15.80 -5.15
C GLY A 202 0.08 16.74 -3.96
N ALA A 203 1.01 17.68 -4.06
CA ALA A 203 1.22 18.73 -3.06
C ALA A 203 -0.04 19.59 -2.80
N ASP A 204 -0.95 19.67 -3.78
CA ASP A 204 -2.25 20.34 -3.67
C ASP A 204 -3.35 19.46 -3.03
N GLY A 205 -2.97 18.27 -2.57
CA GLY A 205 -3.85 17.30 -1.93
C GLY A 205 -4.75 16.53 -2.91
N LYS A 206 -4.69 16.81 -4.22
CA LYS A 206 -5.50 16.11 -5.20
C LYS A 206 -4.96 14.71 -5.44
N LEU A 207 -5.85 13.73 -5.60
CA LEU A 207 -5.50 12.39 -6.03
C LEU A 207 -4.89 12.47 -7.45
N LEU A 208 -3.65 12.04 -7.59
CA LEU A 208 -2.98 11.97 -8.89
C LEU A 208 -3.25 10.62 -9.53
N GLU A 209 -2.90 9.55 -8.81
CA GLU A 209 -2.83 8.22 -9.41
C GLU A 209 -3.06 7.12 -8.36
N VAL A 210 -3.65 6.01 -8.82
CA VAL A 210 -3.63 4.73 -8.10
C VAL A 210 -2.87 3.72 -8.94
N ARG A 211 -1.85 3.08 -8.37
CA ARG A 211 -1.07 2.03 -9.04
C ARG A 211 -1.33 0.68 -8.40
N SER A 212 -1.56 -0.33 -9.23
CA SER A 212 -1.60 -1.74 -8.86
C SER A 212 -0.47 -2.47 -9.56
N LYS A 213 0.40 -3.14 -8.81
CA LYS A 213 1.57 -3.83 -9.34
C LYS A 213 1.51 -5.30 -8.99
N SER A 214 1.81 -6.13 -9.98
CA SER A 214 2.13 -7.54 -9.82
C SER A 214 3.60 -7.73 -10.14
N GLU A 215 4.37 -8.08 -9.13
CA GLU A 215 5.82 -8.19 -9.22
C GLU A 215 6.23 -9.65 -9.07
N VAL A 216 7.09 -10.13 -9.97
CA VAL A 216 7.60 -11.50 -9.95
C VAL A 216 9.11 -11.46 -9.87
N GLN A 217 9.66 -12.04 -8.81
CA GLN A 217 11.10 -12.13 -8.61
C GLN A 217 11.69 -13.08 -9.65
N ARG A 218 12.68 -12.61 -10.41
CA ARG A 218 13.47 -13.46 -11.28
C ARG A 218 14.40 -14.29 -10.40
N ARG A 219 14.06 -15.56 -10.22
CA ARG A 219 15.01 -16.59 -9.79
C ARG A 219 15.83 -16.95 -11.03
N TRP A 220 17.00 -16.33 -11.20
CA TRP A 220 17.98 -16.90 -12.11
C TRP A 220 18.33 -18.27 -11.52
N THR A 221 18.02 -19.36 -12.22
CA THR A 221 18.91 -20.51 -12.14
C THR A 221 20.26 -19.97 -12.60
N ASP A 222 21.31 -20.11 -11.79
CA ASP A 222 22.66 -19.80 -12.26
C ASP A 222 22.81 -20.44 -13.66
N ASP A 223 23.02 -19.60 -14.67
CA ASP A 223 23.53 -20.05 -15.96
C ASP A 223 24.99 -20.45 -15.74
N SER A 224 25.20 -21.52 -14.97
CA SER A 224 26.44 -22.26 -14.95
C SER A 224 26.42 -23.18 -16.16
N VAL A 225 26.85 -22.64 -17.31
CA VAL A 225 27.33 -23.41 -18.47
C VAL A 225 28.76 -22.97 -18.75
#